data_AF-A0A327VUE4-F1
#
_entry.id   AF-A0A327VUE4-F1
#
_cell.length_a   1.000
_cell.length_b   1.000
_cell.length_c   1.000
_cell.angle_alpha   90.00
_cell.angle_beta   90.00
_cell.angle_gamma   90.00
#
_symmetry.space_group_name_H-M   'P 1'
#
loop_
_entity.id
_entity.type
_entity.pdbx_description
1 polymer ?
#
loop_
_entity_poly.entity_id
_entity_poly.type
_entity_poly.pdbx_seq_one_letter_code
_entity_poly.pdbx_strand_id
1 'polypeptide(L)' 'MAQPTPARARICSDCDGFPAVAITTGLRNRDGSRQTLTATCRTCNGHGHTTRAVLARAGR' A
#
# COMPACT_ATOMS: atom_id res chain seq x y z
N MET A 1 -8.37 -22.16 -26.70
CA MET A 1 -8.01 -20.77 -26.32
C MET A 1 -7.07 -20.85 -25.12
N ALA A 2 -5.95 -20.12 -25.11
CA ALA A 2 -5.03 -20.09 -23.98
C ALA A 2 -5.40 -18.94 -23.03
N GLN A 3 -5.65 -19.24 -21.76
CA GLN A 3 -5.89 -18.24 -20.73
C GLN A 3 -4.57 -17.87 -20.05
N PRO A 4 -4.17 -16.59 -20.00
CA PRO A 4 -3.06 -16.15 -19.18
C PRO A 4 -3.36 -16.38 -17.69
N THR A 5 -2.49 -17.10 -17.00
CA THR A 5 -2.54 -17.24 -15.54
C THR A 5 -1.89 -16.00 -14.92
N PRO A 6 -2.62 -15.15 -14.19
CA PRO A 6 -2.02 -13.97 -13.58
C PRO A 6 -0.99 -14.38 -12.52
N ALA A 7 0.15 -13.71 -12.52
CA ALA A 7 1.15 -13.90 -11.47
C ALA A 7 0.51 -13.57 -10.11
N ARG A 8 0.75 -14.42 -9.11
CA ARG A 8 0.26 -14.14 -7.74
C ARG A 8 0.99 -12.92 -7.19
N ALA A 9 0.32 -11.77 -7.20
CA ALA A 9 0.80 -10.58 -6.51
C ALA A 9 0.90 -10.87 -5.00
N ARG A 10 2.05 -10.54 -4.39
CA ARG A 10 2.25 -10.68 -2.95
C ARG A 10 1.73 -9.40 -2.28
N ILE A 11 0.46 -9.42 -1.93
CA ILE A 11 -0.19 -8.32 -1.23
C ILE A 11 0.44 -8.15 0.16
N CYS A 12 0.66 -6.90 0.57
CA CYS A 12 1.11 -6.58 1.92
C CYS A 12 -0.01 -6.92 2.92
N SER A 13 0.26 -7.78 3.92
CA SER A 13 -0.77 -8.20 4.87
C SER A 13 -1.13 -7.14 5.92
N ASP A 14 -0.31 -6.12 6.12
CA ASP A 14 -0.64 -5.02 7.05
C ASP A 14 -1.77 -4.14 6.51
N CYS A 15 -1.85 -3.98 5.19
CA CYS A 15 -2.85 -3.12 4.56
C CYS A 15 -3.81 -3.86 3.63
N ASP A 16 -3.67 -5.18 3.48
CA ASP A 16 -4.52 -6.04 2.67
C ASP A 16 -4.82 -5.52 1.25
N GLY A 17 -3.84 -4.84 0.65
CA GLY A 17 -3.96 -4.26 -0.70
C GLY A 17 -4.55 -2.84 -0.76
N PHE A 18 -4.75 -2.18 0.38
CA PHE A 18 -5.16 -0.78 0.49
C PHE A 18 -4.02 0.11 1.02
N PRO A 19 -2.98 0.37 0.21
CA PRO A 19 -1.75 0.98 0.72
C PRO A 19 -1.85 2.50 0.95
N ALA A 20 -2.87 3.16 0.43
CA ALA A 20 -3.16 4.57 0.66
C ALA A 20 -4.67 4.79 0.73
N VAL A 21 -5.12 5.53 1.75
CA VAL A 21 -6.52 5.88 1.93
C VAL A 21 -6.68 7.37 2.22
N ALA A 22 -7.81 7.92 1.78
CA ALA A 22 -8.21 9.29 2.05
C ALA A 22 -9.14 9.32 3.27
N ILE A 23 -8.79 10.12 4.28
CA ILE A 23 -9.56 10.29 5.51
C ILE A 23 -10.09 11.72 5.54
N THR A 24 -11.39 11.86 5.34
CA THR A 24 -12.07 13.15 5.50
C THR A 24 -12.09 13.53 6.98
N THR A 25 -11.58 14.71 7.29
CA THR A 25 -11.61 15.27 8.64
C THR A 25 -12.93 16.00 8.90
N GLY A 26 -13.18 16.40 10.15
CA GLY A 26 -14.30 17.28 10.50
C GLY A 26 -14.11 18.73 10.05
N LEU A 27 -12.93 19.10 9.53
CA LEU A 27 -12.58 20.46 9.16
C LEU A 27 -12.88 20.75 7.69
N ARG A 28 -12.99 22.05 7.38
CA ARG A 28 -13.06 22.55 6.01
C ARG A 28 -11.83 23.40 5.69
N ASN A 29 -11.45 23.41 4.42
CA ASN A 29 -10.50 24.35 3.86
C ASN A 29 -11.15 25.74 3.75
N ARG A 30 -10.33 26.76 3.49
CA ARG A 30 -10.82 28.14 3.33
C ARG A 30 -11.77 28.32 2.14
N ASP A 31 -11.63 27.48 1.13
CA ASP A 31 -12.52 27.44 -0.04
C ASP A 31 -13.84 26.68 0.22
N GLY A 32 -14.05 26.16 1.44
CA GLY A 32 -15.24 25.42 1.84
C GLY A 32 -15.22 23.91 1.54
N SER A 33 -14.19 23.42 0.84
CA SER A 33 -13.99 21.97 0.63
C SER A 33 -13.68 21.26 1.94
N ARG A 34 -13.99 19.96 2.04
CA ARG A 34 -13.64 19.19 3.25
C ARG A 34 -12.14 18.92 3.26
N GLN A 35 -11.51 19.11 4.42
CA GLN A 35 -10.11 18.75 4.60
C GLN A 35 -9.98 17.23 4.64
N THR A 36 -9.05 16.70 3.85
CA THR A 36 -8.79 15.27 3.73
C THR A 36 -7.31 15.01 3.99
N LEU A 37 -7.02 14.00 4.81
CA LEU A 37 -5.67 13.52 5.06
C LEU A 37 -5.44 12.23 4.28
N THR A 38 -4.25 12.06 3.72
CA THR A 38 -3.85 10.80 3.11
C THR A 38 -3.05 9.99 4.13
N ALA A 39 -3.54 8.80 4.48
CA ALA A 39 -2.81 7.84 5.29
C ALA A 39 -2.21 6.75 4.39
N THR A 40 -0.91 6.50 4.54
CA THR A 40 -0.20 5.46 3.79
C THR A 40 0.25 4.34 4.71
N CYS A 41 0.22 3.10 4.21
CA CYS A 41 0.74 1.95 4.94
C CYS A 41 2.24 2.09 5.11
N ARG A 42 2.71 2.12 6.37
CA ARG A 42 4.13 2.27 6.70
C ARG A 42 4.95 1.03 6.35
N THR A 43 4.36 -0.17 6.47
CA THR A 43 5.06 -1.43 6.16
C THR A 43 5.45 -1.55 4.70
N CYS A 44 4.54 -1.21 3.78
CA CYS A 44 4.82 -1.23 2.34
C CYS A 44 5.11 0.13 1.72
N ASN A 45 5.14 1.22 2.50
CA ASN A 45 5.35 2.59 2.03
C ASN A 45 4.45 3.00 0.85
N GLY A 46 3.18 2.57 0.84
CA GLY A 46 2.25 2.92 -0.24
C GLY A 46 2.27 1.99 -1.47
N HIS A 47 3.13 0.97 -1.52
CA HIS A 47 3.24 0.09 -2.71
C HIS A 47 2.17 -1.01 -2.78
N GLY A 48 1.55 -1.37 -1.66
CA GLY A 48 0.54 -2.45 -1.59
C GLY A 48 1.11 -3.86 -1.68
N HIS A 49 2.43 -3.98 -1.86
CA HIS A 49 3.18 -5.24 -1.88
C HIS A 49 4.52 -5.04 -1.18
N THR A 50 5.07 -6.12 -0.62
CA THR A 50 6.40 -6.13 -0.03
C THR A 50 7.36 -6.86 -0.97
N THR A 51 8.54 -6.30 -1.21
CA THR A 51 9.63 -7.03 -1.86
C THR A 51 10.14 -8.13 -0.93
N ARG A 52 10.53 -9.29 -1.47
CA ARG A 52 11.13 -10.35 -0.64
C ARG A 52 12.47 -9.85 -0.14
N ALA A 53 12.67 -9.86 1.18
CA ALA A 53 14.01 -9.77 1.74
C ALA A 53 14.81 -10.98 1.22
N VAL A 54 15.84 -10.72 0.41
CA VAL A 54 16.79 -11.74 0.02
C VAL A 54 17.75 -11.91 1.19
N LEU A 55 17.64 -13.01 1.91
CA LEU A 55 18.64 -13.37 2.91
C LEU A 55 19.95 -13.66 2.17
N ALA A 56 20.91 -12.72 2.27
CA ALA A 56 22.27 -12.98 1.84
C ALA A 56 22.85 -14.08 2.76
N ARG A 57 23.26 -15.20 2.18
CA ARG A 57 24.02 -16.21 2.93
C ARG A 57 25.37 -15.61 3.28
N ALA A 58 25.52 -15.13 4.51
CA ALA A 58 26.83 -14.85 5.07
C ALA A 58 27.51 -16.19 5.38
N GLY A 59 28.27 -16.70 4.40
CA GLY A 59 29.07 -17.92 4.56
C GLY A 59 30.24 -17.70 5.53
N ARG A 60 30.63 -18.77 6.23
CA ARG A 60 31.91 -18.90 6.93
C ARG A 60 32.85 -19.76 6.11
#